data_AF-A0A7C2Q0M1-F1
#
_entry.id   AF-A0A7C2Q0M1-F1
#
_cell.length_a   1.000
_cell.length_b   1.000
_cell.length_c   1.000
_cell.angle_alpha   90.00
_cell.angle_beta   90.00
_cell.angle_gamma   90.00
#
_symmetry.space_group_name_H-M   'P 1'
#
loop_
_entity.id
_entity.type
_entity.pdbx_description
1 polymer ?
#
loop_
_entity_poly.entity_id
_entity_poly.type
_entity_poly.pdbx_seq_one_letter_code
_entity_poly.pdbx_strand_id
1 'polypeptide(L)'
;MEGITKLLERIGRGAGKVVGALYQSGREAIDQVVKNILPFMAFISFIIGVILATGIGDILARALQPLATNPVGLVIMSLIIGLPVLSPLLGPGAVIAQIIGTLLGTQFASQALPAYVALPALFAINPQVGCDFIPVGLALGEAEPETVEVGVPAVLFSRLITGPIAVIIAWIFSVGL
;
A
#
# COMPACT_ATOMS: atom_id res chain seq x y z
N MET A 1 -10.66 56.57 15.38
CA MET A 1 -9.91 56.16 14.17
C MET A 1 -8.81 55.16 14.49
N GLU A 2 -7.98 55.36 15.53
CA GLU A 2 -6.89 54.42 15.90
C GLU A 2 -7.29 52.95 16.10
N GLY A 3 -8.44 52.66 16.72
CA GLY A 3 -8.87 51.28 16.97
C GLY A 3 -9.18 50.50 15.69
N ILE A 4 -9.70 51.19 14.65
CA ILE A 4 -10.00 50.60 13.35
C ILE A 4 -8.69 50.32 12.60
N THR A 5 -7.72 51.23 12.67
CA THR A 5 -6.40 51.05 12.07
C THR A 5 -5.66 49.85 12.67
N LYS A 6 -5.66 49.71 14.00
CA LYS A 6 -5.04 48.55 14.69
C LYS A 6 -5.73 47.22 14.35
N LEU A 7 -7.05 47.21 14.17
CA LEU A 7 -7.80 46.02 13.75
C LEU A 7 -7.42 45.60 12.33
N LEU A 8 -7.38 46.56 11.39
CA LEU A 8 -6.98 46.31 10.00
C LEU A 8 -5.53 45.82 9.89
N GLU A 9 -4.60 46.39 10.66
CA GLU A 9 -3.22 45.89 10.70
C GLU A 9 -3.11 44.47 11.26
N ARG A 10 -3.93 44.12 12.25
CA ARG A 10 -3.93 42.77 12.85
C ARG A 10 -4.50 41.75 11.87
N ILE A 11 -5.55 42.11 11.13
CA ILE A 11 -6.13 41.29 10.06
C ILE A 11 -5.12 41.14 8.92
N GLY A 12 -4.50 42.22 8.45
CA GLY A 12 -3.50 42.17 7.38
C GLY A 12 -2.29 41.31 7.71
N ARG A 13 -1.74 41.44 8.93
CA ARG A 13 -0.65 40.58 9.41
C ARG A 13 -1.08 39.12 9.57
N GLY A 14 -2.30 38.88 10.05
CA GLY A 14 -2.86 37.54 10.19
C GLY A 14 -3.04 36.85 8.83
N ALA A 15 -3.66 37.54 7.88
CA ALA A 15 -3.83 37.07 6.51
C ALA A 15 -2.48 36.79 5.83
N GLY A 16 -1.51 37.70 5.99
CA GLY A 16 -0.15 37.52 5.45
C GLY A 16 0.56 36.27 5.98
N LYS A 17 0.40 35.96 7.27
CA LYS A 17 0.96 34.72 7.87
C LYS A 17 0.32 33.46 7.28
N VAL A 18 -1.00 33.43 7.17
CA VAL A 18 -1.73 32.27 6.62
C VAL A 18 -1.37 32.06 5.15
N VAL A 19 -1.42 33.13 4.34
CA VAL A 19 -1.07 33.06 2.91
C VAL A 19 0.39 32.65 2.73
N GLY A 20 1.30 33.21 3.53
CA GLY A 20 2.72 32.84 3.51
C GLY A 20 2.95 31.35 3.83
N ALA A 21 2.29 30.83 4.86
CA ALA A 21 2.37 29.43 5.21
C ALA A 21 1.84 28.52 4.09
N LEU A 22 0.64 28.80 3.57
CA LEU A 22 0.04 28.02 2.47
C LEU A 22 0.90 28.06 1.21
N TYR A 23 1.48 29.21 0.86
CA TYR A 23 2.34 29.34 -0.31
C TYR A 23 3.65 28.58 -0.14
N GLN A 24 4.27 28.62 1.05
CA GLN A 24 5.48 27.84 1.31
C GLN A 24 5.22 26.34 1.35
N SER A 25 4.18 25.88 2.04
CA SER A 25 3.79 24.48 2.04
C SER A 25 3.46 23.99 0.62
N GLY A 26 2.84 24.82 -0.22
CA GLY A 26 2.63 24.51 -1.63
C GLY A 26 3.93 24.33 -2.42
N ARG A 27 4.93 25.17 -2.17
CA ARG A 27 6.26 25.04 -2.80
C ARG A 27 7.00 23.79 -2.35
N GLU A 28 7.00 23.51 -1.05
CA GLU A 28 7.59 22.30 -0.48
C GLU A 28 6.91 21.04 -1.02
N ALA A 29 5.58 21.04 -1.15
CA ALA A 29 4.85 19.93 -1.74
C ALA A 29 5.22 19.69 -3.21
N ILE A 30 5.33 20.74 -4.03
CA ILE A 30 5.80 20.60 -5.41
C ILE A 30 7.22 20.06 -5.46
N ASP A 31 8.12 20.57 -4.61
CA ASP A 31 9.50 20.13 -4.54
C ASP A 31 9.60 18.63 -4.19
N GLN A 32 8.82 18.18 -3.22
CA GLN A 32 8.72 16.77 -2.82
C GLN A 32 8.16 15.88 -3.94
N VAL A 33 7.11 16.33 -4.62
CA VAL A 33 6.54 15.60 -5.76
C VAL A 33 7.58 15.42 -6.86
N VAL A 34 8.25 16.51 -7.24
CA VAL A 34 9.16 16.51 -8.40
C VAL A 34 10.47 15.78 -8.09
N LYS A 35 11.04 15.97 -6.90
CA LYS A 35 12.36 15.42 -6.56
C LYS A 35 12.32 13.99 -6.03
N ASN A 36 11.22 13.57 -5.40
CA ASN A 36 11.16 12.29 -4.71
C ASN A 36 10.06 11.37 -5.26
N ILE A 37 8.82 11.86 -5.34
CA ILE A 37 7.67 11.01 -5.71
C ILE A 37 7.75 10.58 -7.18
N LEU A 38 7.93 11.52 -8.12
CA LEU A 38 7.98 11.20 -9.55
C LEU A 38 9.14 10.26 -9.91
N PRO A 39 10.38 10.47 -9.44
CA PRO A 39 11.47 9.52 -9.67
C PRO A 39 11.19 8.13 -9.11
N PHE A 40 10.62 8.03 -7.90
CA PHE A 40 10.22 6.75 -7.32
C PHE A 40 9.16 6.04 -8.17
N MET A 41 8.11 6.76 -8.58
CA MET A 41 7.05 6.21 -9.45
C MET A 41 7.61 5.72 -10.79
N ALA A 42 8.57 6.43 -11.37
CA ALA A 42 9.24 6.00 -12.61
C ALA A 42 10.03 4.70 -12.42
N PHE A 43 10.78 4.59 -11.31
CA PHE A 43 11.50 3.36 -10.95
C PHE A 43 10.57 2.17 -10.74
N ILE A 44 9.47 2.35 -9.99
CA ILE A 44 8.46 1.30 -9.78
C ILE A 44 7.80 0.90 -11.09
N SER A 45 7.48 1.86 -11.96
CA SER A 45 6.89 1.57 -13.28
C SER A 45 7.83 0.73 -14.16
N PHE A 46 9.13 0.99 -14.10
CA PHE A 46 10.14 0.16 -14.77
C PHE A 46 10.15 -1.28 -14.25
N ILE A 47 10.17 -1.48 -12.93
CA ILE A 47 10.12 -2.82 -12.30
C ILE A 47 8.85 -3.56 -12.74
N ILE A 48 7.68 -2.92 -12.66
CA ILE A 48 6.40 -3.51 -13.09
C ILE A 48 6.48 -3.90 -14.57
N GLY A 49 7.02 -3.02 -15.42
CA GLY A 49 7.21 -3.29 -16.85
C GLY A 49 8.07 -4.52 -17.10
N VAL A 50 9.18 -4.69 -16.38
CA VAL A 50 10.02 -5.89 -16.46
C VAL A 50 9.26 -7.15 -16.02
N ILE A 51 8.51 -7.08 -14.93
CA ILE A 51 7.76 -8.25 -14.43
C ILE A 51 6.69 -8.68 -15.43
N LEU A 52 5.97 -7.72 -16.03
CA LEU A 52 4.96 -8.00 -17.07
C LEU A 52 5.63 -8.57 -18.34
N ALA A 53 6.76 -8.01 -18.76
CA ALA A 53 7.48 -8.48 -19.95
C ALA A 53 8.09 -9.89 -19.78
N THR A 54 8.52 -10.23 -18.57
CA THR A 54 9.14 -11.53 -18.27
C THR A 54 8.13 -12.64 -17.96
N GLY A 55 6.89 -12.30 -17.62
CA GLY A 55 5.86 -13.27 -17.24
C GLY A 55 6.12 -13.96 -15.89
N ILE A 56 7.09 -13.48 -15.09
CA ILE A 56 7.38 -14.03 -13.75
C ILE A 56 6.13 -13.99 -12.86
N GLY A 57 5.35 -12.91 -12.99
CA GLY A 57 4.09 -12.76 -12.27
C GLY A 57 3.05 -13.84 -12.61
N ASP A 58 2.96 -14.27 -13.87
CA ASP A 58 2.04 -15.32 -14.30
C ASP A 58 2.43 -16.70 -13.72
N ILE A 59 3.74 -16.96 -13.61
CA ILE A 59 4.26 -18.20 -13.00
C ILE A 59 3.88 -18.25 -11.51
N LEU A 60 4.11 -17.15 -10.79
CA LEU A 60 3.74 -17.04 -9.37
C LEU A 60 2.23 -17.15 -9.18
N ALA A 61 1.44 -16.51 -10.05
CA ALA A 61 -0.02 -16.58 -9.98
C ALA A 61 -0.55 -18.00 -10.18
N ARG A 62 -0.02 -18.75 -11.17
CA ARG A 62 -0.39 -20.16 -11.39
C ARG A 62 0.00 -21.06 -10.23
N ALA A 63 1.15 -20.80 -9.59
CA ALA A 63 1.59 -21.55 -8.41
C ALA A 63 0.68 -21.30 -7.19
N LEU A 64 0.17 -20.07 -7.03
CA LEU A 64 -0.65 -19.67 -5.89
C LEU A 64 -2.16 -19.87 -6.11
N GLN A 65 -2.63 -19.92 -7.37
CA GLN A 65 -4.04 -20.08 -7.74
C GLN A 65 -4.77 -21.23 -7.00
N PRO A 66 -4.18 -22.43 -6.79
CA PRO A 66 -4.86 -23.53 -6.08
C PRO A 66 -5.26 -23.17 -4.64
N LEU A 67 -4.51 -22.25 -4.00
CA LEU A 67 -4.78 -21.80 -2.64
C LEU A 67 -6.00 -20.88 -2.55
N ALA A 68 -6.47 -20.31 -3.67
CA ALA A 68 -7.61 -19.39 -3.67
C ALA A 68 -8.99 -20.06 -3.58
N THR A 69 -9.03 -21.39 -3.50
CA THR A 69 -10.27 -22.18 -3.62
C THR A 69 -11.05 -22.32 -2.33
N ASN A 70 -10.42 -22.11 -1.17
CA ASN A 70 -11.05 -22.30 0.13
C ASN A 70 -10.42 -21.39 1.21
N PRO A 71 -11.13 -21.14 2.33
CA PRO A 71 -10.66 -20.21 3.37
C PRO A 71 -9.31 -20.59 3.99
N VAL A 72 -9.01 -21.89 4.15
CA VAL A 72 -7.73 -22.35 4.69
C VAL A 72 -6.60 -22.06 3.70
N GLY A 73 -6.82 -22.31 2.41
CA GLY A 73 -5.90 -21.94 1.35
C GLY A 73 -5.64 -20.43 1.30
N LEU A 74 -6.67 -19.60 1.52
CA LEU A 74 -6.53 -18.15 1.57
C LEU A 74 -5.69 -17.67 2.77
N VAL A 75 -5.79 -18.35 3.92
CA VAL A 75 -4.93 -18.09 5.07
C VAL A 75 -3.47 -18.45 4.75
N ILE A 76 -3.23 -19.60 4.12
CA ILE A 76 -1.89 -20.03 3.70
C ILE A 76 -1.31 -19.06 2.65
N MET A 77 -2.13 -18.63 1.69
CA MET A 77 -1.78 -17.63 0.69
C MET A 77 -1.36 -16.31 1.37
N SER A 78 -2.12 -15.86 2.36
CA SER A 78 -1.78 -14.65 3.14
C SER A 78 -0.44 -14.77 3.87
N LEU A 79 -0.12 -15.95 4.42
CA LEU A 79 1.18 -16.20 5.05
C LEU A 79 2.32 -16.16 4.04
N ILE A 80 2.15 -16.80 2.89
CA ILE A 80 3.16 -16.83 1.83
C ILE A 80 3.41 -15.41 1.33
N ILE A 81 2.35 -14.71 0.92
CA ILE A 81 2.46 -13.34 0.40
C ILE A 81 2.94 -12.39 1.50
N GLY A 82 2.55 -12.60 2.76
CA GLY A 82 2.98 -11.79 3.91
C GLY A 82 4.45 -11.94 4.31
N LEU A 83 5.23 -12.84 3.69
CA LEU A 83 6.64 -13.03 4.03
C LEU A 83 7.44 -11.71 3.87
N PRO A 84 8.14 -11.25 4.94
CA PRO A 84 8.87 -9.98 4.95
C PRO A 84 9.84 -9.77 3.78
N VAL A 85 10.42 -10.85 3.25
CA VAL A 85 11.39 -10.81 2.15
C VAL A 85 10.73 -10.56 0.80
N LEU A 86 9.48 -10.98 0.63
CA LEU A 86 8.79 -10.86 -0.65
C LEU A 86 8.41 -9.40 -0.97
N SER A 87 8.15 -8.56 0.04
CA SER A 87 7.75 -7.17 -0.20
C SER A 87 8.89 -6.30 -0.76
N PRO A 88 10.13 -6.36 -0.24
CA PRO A 88 11.27 -5.63 -0.81
C PRO A 88 11.85 -6.27 -2.09
N LEU A 89 11.83 -7.61 -2.20
CA LEU A 89 12.46 -8.32 -3.32
C LEU A 89 11.59 -8.35 -4.57
N LEU A 90 10.27 -8.41 -4.43
CA LEU A 90 9.35 -8.44 -5.58
C LEU A 90 9.03 -7.04 -6.13
N GLY A 91 9.52 -5.99 -5.46
CA GLY A 91 9.59 -4.61 -5.95
C GLY A 91 8.28 -3.83 -5.90
N PRO A 92 7.10 -4.45 -6.03
CA PRO A 92 5.88 -3.94 -5.41
C PRO A 92 5.03 -5.06 -4.80
N GLY A 93 4.55 -4.89 -3.58
CA GLY A 93 3.45 -5.73 -3.07
C GLY A 93 2.21 -5.65 -3.99
N ALA A 94 2.12 -4.57 -4.77
CA ALA A 94 1.12 -4.36 -5.81
C ALA A 94 1.18 -5.35 -6.98
N VAL A 95 2.33 -5.95 -7.32
CA VAL A 95 2.40 -6.86 -8.49
C VAL A 95 1.68 -8.17 -8.21
N ILE A 96 1.91 -8.79 -7.04
CA ILE A 96 1.19 -10.00 -6.65
C ILE A 96 -0.31 -9.70 -6.58
N ALA A 97 -0.69 -8.63 -5.88
CA ALA A 97 -2.08 -8.22 -5.74
C ALA A 97 -2.74 -7.91 -7.11
N GLN A 98 -2.03 -7.27 -8.03
CA GLN A 98 -2.52 -6.93 -9.36
C GLN A 98 -2.70 -8.18 -10.23
N ILE A 99 -1.71 -9.06 -10.30
CA ILE A 99 -1.76 -10.22 -11.19
C ILE A 99 -2.71 -11.28 -10.63
N ILE A 100 -2.60 -11.63 -9.34
CA ILE A 100 -3.53 -12.58 -8.73
C ILE A 100 -4.93 -11.96 -8.65
N GLY A 101 -5.06 -10.68 -8.31
CA GLY A 101 -6.35 -10.00 -8.24
C GLY A 101 -7.10 -9.97 -9.57
N THR A 102 -6.41 -9.70 -10.69
CA THR A 102 -7.01 -9.77 -12.02
C THR A 102 -7.44 -11.20 -12.37
N LEU A 103 -6.59 -12.20 -12.09
CA LEU A 103 -6.92 -13.61 -12.31
C LEU A 103 -8.14 -14.05 -11.48
N LEU A 104 -8.18 -13.73 -10.18
CA LEU A 104 -9.32 -14.04 -9.33
C LEU A 104 -10.59 -13.31 -9.79
N GLY A 105 -10.47 -12.05 -10.22
CA GLY A 105 -11.55 -11.29 -10.82
C GLY A 105 -12.18 -12.00 -12.02
N THR A 106 -11.37 -12.56 -12.93
CA THR A 106 -11.88 -13.35 -14.06
C THR A 106 -12.56 -14.65 -13.63
N GLN A 107 -12.06 -15.30 -12.57
CA GLN A 107 -12.64 -16.53 -12.02
C GLN A 107 -13.97 -16.27 -11.30
N PHE A 108 -14.12 -15.11 -10.64
CA PHE A 108 -15.41 -14.67 -10.10
C PHE A 108 -16.39 -14.31 -11.22
N ALA A 109 -15.93 -13.59 -12.25
CA ALA A 109 -16.78 -13.20 -13.38
C ALA A 109 -17.31 -14.42 -14.17
N SER A 110 -16.53 -15.48 -14.27
CA SER A 110 -16.94 -16.76 -14.90
C SER A 110 -17.70 -17.70 -13.96
N GLN A 111 -17.99 -17.28 -12.72
CA GLN A 111 -18.64 -18.09 -11.69
C GLN A 111 -17.89 -19.39 -11.33
N ALA A 112 -16.60 -19.47 -11.66
CA ALA A 112 -15.74 -20.60 -11.30
C ALA A 112 -15.37 -20.60 -9.81
N LEU A 113 -15.38 -19.43 -9.17
CA LEU A 113 -15.20 -19.27 -7.72
C LEU A 113 -16.49 -18.77 -7.07
N PRO A 114 -16.83 -19.28 -5.87
CA PRO A 114 -18.02 -18.82 -5.16
C PRO A 114 -17.87 -17.40 -4.63
N ALA A 115 -18.97 -16.63 -4.57
CA ALA A 115 -18.92 -15.22 -4.18
C ALA A 115 -18.37 -14.99 -2.76
N TYR A 116 -18.66 -15.88 -1.81
CA TYR A 116 -18.20 -15.77 -0.42
C TYR A 116 -16.69 -15.82 -0.24
N VAL A 117 -15.90 -16.27 -1.24
CA VAL A 117 -14.42 -16.21 -1.14
C VAL A 117 -13.83 -14.89 -1.63
N ALA A 118 -14.62 -13.98 -2.20
CA ALA A 118 -14.11 -12.73 -2.76
C ALA A 118 -13.51 -11.80 -1.71
N LEU A 119 -14.22 -11.55 -0.60
CA LEU A 119 -13.73 -10.69 0.48
C LEU A 119 -12.49 -11.28 1.18
N PRO A 120 -12.44 -12.56 1.61
CA PRO A 120 -11.22 -13.11 2.19
C PRO A 120 -10.06 -13.18 1.19
N ALA A 121 -10.33 -13.38 -0.10
CA ALA A 121 -9.29 -13.37 -1.12
C ALA A 121 -8.66 -11.98 -1.30
N LEU A 122 -9.43 -10.91 -1.17
CA LEU A 122 -8.90 -9.54 -1.18
C LEU A 122 -7.82 -9.33 -0.12
N PHE A 123 -8.05 -9.82 1.10
CA PHE A 123 -7.06 -9.73 2.18
C PHE A 123 -5.91 -10.73 2.03
N ALA A 124 -6.17 -11.90 1.46
CA ALA A 124 -5.15 -12.93 1.25
C ALA A 124 -4.06 -12.48 0.26
N ILE A 125 -4.41 -11.70 -0.76
CA ILE A 125 -3.45 -11.20 -1.76
C ILE A 125 -2.82 -9.85 -1.40
N ASN A 126 -3.30 -9.17 -0.36
CA ASN A 126 -2.83 -7.84 0.07
C ASN A 126 -2.24 -7.76 1.50
N PRO A 127 -1.65 -8.81 2.11
CA PRO A 127 -1.10 -8.69 3.46
C PRO A 127 0.07 -7.70 3.53
N GLN A 128 0.77 -7.47 2.41
CA GLN A 128 1.91 -6.56 2.30
C GLN A 128 1.54 -5.09 2.10
N VAL A 129 0.25 -4.72 2.11
CA VAL A 129 -0.14 -3.33 1.82
C VAL A 129 0.61 -2.34 2.73
N GLY A 130 1.31 -1.40 2.08
CA GLY A 130 2.13 -0.37 2.72
C GLY A 130 3.51 -0.82 3.20
N CYS A 131 3.88 -2.09 3.10
CA CYS A 131 5.18 -2.62 3.57
C CYS A 131 6.38 -2.11 2.77
N ASP A 132 6.21 -2.02 1.44
CA ASP A 132 7.16 -1.43 0.51
C ASP A 132 7.33 0.09 0.72
N PHE A 133 6.29 0.75 1.25
CA PHE A 133 6.30 2.17 1.56
C PHE A 133 6.80 2.52 2.96
N ILE A 134 6.90 1.59 3.91
CA ILE A 134 7.41 1.92 5.26
C ILE A 134 8.84 2.46 5.23
N PRO A 135 9.83 1.82 4.56
CA PRO A 135 11.18 2.36 4.52
C PRO A 135 11.23 3.75 3.89
N VAL A 136 10.45 3.96 2.81
CA VAL A 136 10.37 5.24 2.11
C VAL A 136 9.71 6.30 2.98
N GLY A 137 8.60 5.98 3.64
CA GLY A 137 7.87 6.89 4.51
C GLY A 137 8.69 7.33 5.72
N LEU A 138 9.41 6.40 6.34
CA LEU A 138 10.32 6.73 7.45
C LEU A 138 11.51 7.56 6.97
N ALA A 139 12.07 7.28 5.79
CA ALA A 139 13.16 8.07 5.21
C ALA A 139 12.72 9.49 4.85
N LEU A 140 11.55 9.65 4.22
CA LEU A 140 10.97 10.97 3.88
C LEU A 140 10.55 11.75 5.13
N GLY A 141 10.20 11.05 6.21
CA GLY A 141 9.88 11.63 7.51
C GLY A 141 11.11 11.99 8.35
N GLU A 142 12.32 11.88 7.79
CA GLU A 142 13.59 12.14 8.48
C GLU A 142 13.70 11.38 9.82
N ALA A 143 13.17 10.14 9.85
CA ALA A 143 13.18 9.32 11.05
C ALA A 143 14.61 8.97 11.48
N GLU A 144 14.82 8.89 12.79
CA GLU A 144 16.11 8.47 13.35
C GLU A 144 16.48 7.06 12.85
N PRO A 145 17.78 6.76 12.62
CA PRO A 145 18.20 5.45 12.11
C PRO A 145 17.67 4.27 12.93
N GLU A 146 17.66 4.40 14.26
CA GLU A 146 17.14 3.39 15.19
C GLU A 146 15.64 3.12 14.97
N THR A 147 14.87 4.17 14.64
CA THR A 147 13.44 4.05 14.30
C THR A 147 13.24 3.29 12.99
N VAL A 148 14.11 3.51 12.00
CA VAL A 148 14.06 2.78 10.73
C VAL A 148 14.42 1.31 10.94
N GLU A 149 15.49 1.04 11.67
CA GLU A 149 15.99 -0.32 11.94
C GLU A 149 15.00 -1.19 12.69
N VAL A 150 14.23 -0.62 13.63
CA VAL A 150 13.21 -1.35 14.38
C VAL A 150 11.84 -1.30 13.69
N GLY A 151 11.47 -0.14 13.16
CA GLY A 151 10.14 0.11 12.59
C GLY A 151 9.87 -0.66 11.30
N VAL A 152 10.85 -0.75 10.40
CA VAL A 152 10.69 -1.51 9.15
C VAL A 152 10.42 -2.99 9.44
N PRO A 153 11.27 -3.73 10.18
CA PRO A 153 10.98 -5.12 10.51
C PRO A 153 9.68 -5.29 11.31
N ALA A 154 9.40 -4.40 12.27
CA ALA A 154 8.18 -4.49 13.07
C ALA A 154 6.92 -4.48 12.20
N VAL A 155 6.83 -3.59 11.21
CA VAL A 155 5.69 -3.58 10.30
C VAL A 155 5.66 -4.84 9.43
N LEU A 156 6.79 -5.24 8.84
CA LEU A 156 6.86 -6.42 7.97
C LEU A 156 6.42 -7.70 8.71
N PHE A 157 6.91 -7.92 9.93
CA PHE A 157 6.53 -9.07 10.73
C PHE A 157 5.09 -8.97 11.26
N SER A 158 4.59 -7.76 11.56
CA SER A 158 3.19 -7.60 11.98
C SER A 158 2.20 -8.11 10.92
N ARG A 159 2.56 -8.05 9.63
CA ARG A 159 1.71 -8.54 8.53
C ARG A 159 1.57 -10.04 8.46
N LEU A 160 2.56 -10.80 8.97
CA LEU A 160 2.43 -12.25 9.10
C LEU A 160 1.35 -12.66 10.11
N ILE A 161 1.02 -11.79 11.05
CA ILE A 161 -0.03 -12.02 12.04
C ILE A 161 -1.35 -11.39 11.57
N THR A 162 -1.31 -10.10 11.21
CA THR A 162 -2.52 -9.33 10.87
C THR A 162 -3.13 -9.74 9.54
N GLY A 163 -2.34 -10.23 8.57
CA GLY A 163 -2.83 -10.72 7.28
C GLY A 163 -3.77 -11.92 7.43
N PRO A 164 -3.33 -13.05 8.01
CA PRO A 164 -4.18 -14.21 8.28
C PRO A 164 -5.41 -13.88 9.10
N ILE A 165 -5.27 -13.03 10.12
CA ILE A 165 -6.41 -12.58 10.95
C ILE A 165 -7.42 -11.83 10.09
N ALA A 166 -6.97 -10.92 9.21
CA ALA A 166 -7.86 -10.19 8.32
C ALA A 166 -8.60 -11.13 7.35
N VAL A 167 -7.93 -12.17 6.83
CA VAL A 167 -8.59 -13.20 6.00
C VAL A 167 -9.68 -13.93 6.78
N ILE A 168 -9.42 -14.31 8.03
CA ILE A 168 -10.40 -15.02 8.87
C ILE A 168 -11.60 -14.10 9.17
N ILE A 169 -11.35 -12.85 9.55
CA ILE A 169 -12.41 -11.86 9.77
C ILE A 169 -13.24 -11.68 8.50
N ALA A 170 -12.59 -11.46 7.37
CA ALA A 170 -13.25 -11.31 6.07
C ALA A 170 -14.12 -12.52 5.72
N TRP A 171 -13.64 -13.74 5.98
CA TRP A 171 -14.41 -14.95 5.76
C TRP A 171 -15.67 -15.01 6.62
N ILE A 172 -15.57 -14.66 7.91
CA ILE A 172 -16.73 -14.58 8.83
C ILE A 172 -17.76 -13.56 8.33
N PHE A 173 -17.31 -12.39 7.87
CA PHE A 173 -18.17 -11.35 7.31
C PHE A 173 -18.66 -11.65 5.88
N SER A 174 -18.24 -12.75 5.28
CA SER A 174 -18.72 -13.22 3.97
C SER A 174 -19.88 -14.20 4.09
N VAL A 175 -20.30 -14.56 5.30
CA VAL A 175 -21.46 -15.43 5.52
C VAL A 175 -22.72 -14.78 4.95
N GLY A 176 -23.34 -15.43 3.96
CA GLY A 176 -24.57 -14.97 3.32
C GLY A 176 -24.39 -14.35 1.92
N LEU A 177 -23.16 -14.25 1.42
CA LEU A 177 -22.83 -13.99 0.00
C LEU A 177 -22.85 -15.29 -0.82
#